data_AF-A0A532C063-F1
#
_entry.id   AF-A0A532C063-F1
#
_cell.length_a   1.000
_cell.length_b   1.000
_cell.length_c   1.000
_cell.angle_alpha   90.00
_cell.angle_beta   90.00
_cell.angle_gamma   90.00
#
_symmetry.space_group_name_H-M   'P 1'
#
loop_
_entity.id
_entity.type
_entity.pdbx_description
1 polymer ?
#
loop_
_entity_poly.entity_id
_entity_poly.type
_entity_poly.pdbx_seq_one_letter_code
_entity_poly.pdbx_strand_id
1 'polypeptide(L)'
;MQRVFMGSERGFTLMEVLIALGILALALPILLGLRNWDLDLHARAKELTTATILAQEKLIETELGAQLPIGETGGEFLATPFGSLPTADITNRPANYRWKRIVAPTQLPTVREIKIQVLWPRGKTDEMVEVSTYVVSAP
;
A
#
# COMPACT_ATOMS: atom_id res chain seq x y z
N MET A 1 18.30 64.67 31.32
CA MET A 1 17.81 63.68 32.31
C MET A 1 17.08 62.59 31.54
N GLN A 2 17.76 61.47 31.29
CA GLN A 2 17.26 60.36 30.47
C GLN A 2 16.72 59.28 31.40
N ARG A 3 15.41 59.00 31.33
CA ARG A 3 14.80 57.88 32.07
C ARG A 3 15.08 56.59 31.30
N VAL A 4 15.92 55.74 31.87
CA VAL A 4 16.13 54.37 31.41
C VAL A 4 14.90 53.56 31.82
N PHE A 5 14.13 53.06 30.86
CA PHE A 5 13.12 52.03 31.12
C PHE A 5 13.86 50.73 31.40
N MET A 6 14.04 50.40 32.67
CA MET A 6 14.42 49.05 33.10
C MET A 6 13.32 48.10 32.61
N GLY A 7 13.65 47.24 31.66
CA GLY A 7 12.75 46.19 31.18
C GLY A 7 12.36 45.31 32.37
N SER A 8 11.07 45.28 32.69
CA SER A 8 10.53 44.42 33.73
C SER A 8 10.63 42.97 33.27
N GLU A 9 11.56 42.19 33.83
CA GLU A 9 11.53 40.74 33.71
C GLU A 9 10.32 40.22 34.49
N ARG A 10 9.21 40.00 33.78
CA ARG A 10 7.96 39.45 34.33
C ARG A 10 8.03 37.93 34.21
N GLY A 11 7.92 37.22 35.34
CA GLY A 11 7.80 35.76 35.37
C GLY A 11 6.41 35.28 34.90
N PHE A 12 6.29 33.99 34.63
CA PHE A 12 5.02 33.36 34.25
C PHE A 12 4.04 33.34 35.41
N THR A 13 2.77 33.63 35.12
CA THR A 13 1.70 33.48 36.10
C THR A 13 1.33 32.00 36.30
N LEU A 14 0.82 31.64 37.49
CA LEU A 14 0.31 30.29 37.73
C LEU A 14 -0.79 29.92 36.72
N MET A 15 -1.65 30.89 36.37
CA MET A 15 -2.73 30.69 35.40
C MET A 15 -2.20 30.37 34.00
N GLU A 16 -1.14 31.05 33.54
CA GLU A 16 -0.50 30.72 32.26
C GLU A 16 0.03 29.30 32.22
N VAL A 17 0.72 28.86 33.27
CA VAL A 17 1.28 27.50 33.33
C VAL A 17 0.16 26.46 33.30
N LEU A 18 -0.93 26.69 34.05
CA LEU A 18 -2.08 25.80 34.05
C LEU A 18 -2.78 25.74 32.69
N ILE A 19 -2.94 26.88 32.01
CA ILE A 19 -3.52 26.93 30.66
C ILE A 19 -2.60 26.20 29.66
N ALA A 20 -1.28 26.45 29.72
CA ALA A 20 -0.31 25.80 28.83
C ALA A 20 -0.30 24.27 29.02
N LEU A 21 -0.32 23.80 30.27
CA LEU A 21 -0.43 22.38 30.58
C LEU A 21 -1.78 21.80 30.13
N GLY A 22 -2.87 22.55 30.25
CA GLY A 22 -4.18 22.15 29.74
C GLY A 22 -4.18 21.97 28.21
N ILE A 23 -3.60 22.92 27.47
CA ILE A 23 -3.45 22.82 26.01
C ILE A 23 -2.56 21.62 25.65
N LEU A 24 -1.43 21.45 26.35
CA LEU A 24 -0.51 20.34 26.12
C LEU A 24 -1.18 18.98 26.35
N ALA A 25 -1.95 18.85 27.43
CA ALA A 25 -2.69 17.64 27.76
C ALA A 25 -3.72 17.26 26.69
N LEU A 26 -4.31 18.25 26.00
CA LEU A 26 -5.23 18.01 24.88
C LEU A 26 -4.50 17.72 23.57
N ALA A 27 -3.37 18.39 23.31
CA ALA A 27 -2.63 18.26 22.06
C ALA A 27 -1.89 16.91 21.94
N LEU A 28 -1.31 16.41 23.03
CA LEU A 28 -0.48 15.19 22.98
C LEU A 28 -1.24 13.93 22.54
N PRO A 29 -2.44 13.61 23.07
CA PRO A 29 -3.21 12.45 22.62
C PRO A 29 -3.62 12.56 21.14
N ILE A 30 -3.97 13.76 20.68
CA ILE A 30 -4.34 14.02 19.28
C ILE A 30 -3.14 13.74 18.37
N LEU A 31 -1.95 14.25 18.72
CA LEU A 31 -0.73 14.04 17.95
C LEU A 31 -0.33 12.57 17.91
N LEU A 32 -0.46 11.85 19.03
CA LEU A 32 -0.19 10.42 19.09
C LEU A 32 -1.17 9.62 18.21
N GLY A 33 -2.46 9.97 18.25
CA GLY A 33 -3.47 9.38 17.38
C GLY A 33 -3.17 9.59 15.89
N LEU A 34 -2.81 10.82 15.52
CA LEU A 34 -2.43 11.14 14.14
C LEU A 34 -1.20 10.36 13.68
N ARG A 35 -0.20 10.20 14.57
CA ARG A 35 0.99 9.42 14.25
C ARG A 35 0.69 7.95 14.00
N ASN A 36 -0.19 7.35 14.79
CA ASN A 36 -0.60 5.96 14.57
C ASN A 36 -1.36 5.81 13.25
N TRP A 37 -2.22 6.77 12.92
CA TRP A 37 -2.95 6.76 11.66
C TRP A 37 -2.03 6.89 10.44
N ASP A 38 -1.04 7.78 10.52
CA ASP A 38 -0.01 7.94 9.49
C ASP A 38 0.77 6.65 9.23
N LEU A 39 1.12 5.90 10.29
CA LEU A 39 1.80 4.61 10.14
C LEU A 39 0.94 3.56 9.43
N ASP A 40 -0.36 3.46 9.77
CA ASP A 40 -1.28 2.54 9.09
C ASP A 40 -1.48 2.93 7.61
N LEU A 41 -1.56 4.24 7.33
CA LEU A 41 -1.68 4.74 5.96
C LEU A 41 -0.42 4.43 5.13
N HIS A 42 0.77 4.60 5.70
CA HIS A 42 2.01 4.23 5.05
C HIS A 42 2.10 2.72 4.79
N ALA A 43 1.69 1.89 5.77
CA ALA A 43 1.62 0.44 5.59
C ALA A 43 0.66 0.07 4.45
N ARG A 44 -0.50 0.73 4.38
CA ARG A 44 -1.48 0.57 3.28
C ARG A 44 -0.91 0.89 1.92
N ALA A 45 -0.27 2.05 1.81
CA ALA A 45 0.30 2.50 0.56
C ALA A 45 1.37 1.51 0.06
N LYS A 46 2.19 0.98 0.99
CA LYS A 46 3.19 -0.04 0.68
C LYS A 46 2.55 -1.33 0.15
N GLU A 47 1.55 -1.87 0.85
CA GLU A 47 0.83 -3.09 0.44
C GLU A 47 0.17 -2.94 -0.94
N LEU A 48 -0.55 -1.83 -1.17
CA LEU A 48 -1.16 -1.53 -2.46
C LEU A 48 -0.14 -1.42 -3.59
N THR A 49 0.99 -0.76 -3.33
CA THR A 49 2.08 -0.64 -4.31
C THR A 49 2.65 -2.01 -4.64
N THR A 50 2.90 -2.84 -3.62
CA THR A 50 3.39 -4.22 -3.84
C THR A 50 2.37 -5.06 -4.61
N ALA A 51 1.08 -5.01 -4.25
CA ALA A 51 0.03 -5.72 -4.97
C ALA A 51 -0.05 -5.30 -6.45
N THR A 52 0.10 -4.00 -6.71
CA THR A 52 0.06 -3.45 -8.07
C THR A 52 1.25 -3.92 -8.90
N ILE A 53 2.46 -3.88 -8.34
CA ILE A 53 3.67 -4.38 -9.01
C ILE A 53 3.53 -5.88 -9.31
N LEU A 54 3.01 -6.67 -8.36
CA LEU A 54 2.76 -8.10 -8.55
C LEU A 54 1.71 -8.37 -9.63
N ALA A 55 0.65 -7.56 -9.70
CA ALA A 55 -0.37 -7.67 -10.74
C ALA A 55 0.22 -7.35 -12.12
N GLN A 56 1.04 -6.31 -12.22
CA GLN A 56 1.74 -5.93 -13.45
C GLN A 56 2.74 -7.00 -13.90
N GLU A 57 3.54 -7.56 -12.98
CA GLU A 57 4.45 -8.68 -13.24
C GLU A 57 3.69 -9.85 -13.87
N LYS A 58 2.57 -10.28 -13.26
CA LYS A 58 1.74 -11.39 -13.76
C LYS A 58 1.05 -11.08 -15.08
N LEU A 59 0.68 -9.83 -15.30
CA LEU A 59 0.10 -9.37 -16.55
C LEU A 59 1.12 -9.49 -17.68
N ILE A 60 2.33 -8.96 -17.51
CA ILE A 60 3.41 -9.03 -18.50
C ILE A 60 3.80 -10.49 -18.77
N GLU A 61 3.93 -11.33 -17.73
CA GLU A 61 4.16 -12.77 -17.90
C GLU A 61 3.08 -13.44 -18.77
N THR A 62 1.83 -13.02 -18.62
CA THR A 62 0.71 -13.56 -19.39
C THR A 62 0.72 -13.04 -20.83
N GLU A 63 1.04 -11.76 -21.05
CA GLU A 63 1.13 -11.17 -22.39
C GLU A 63 2.28 -11.78 -23.22
N LEU A 64 3.40 -12.14 -22.60
CA LEU A 64 4.52 -12.82 -23.25
C LEU A 64 4.21 -14.29 -23.60
N GLY A 65 3.16 -14.87 -23.03
CA GLY A 65 2.73 -16.24 -23.32
C GLY A 65 2.10 -16.34 -24.71
N ALA A 66 2.70 -17.13 -25.60
CA ALA A 66 2.22 -17.33 -26.98
C ALA A 66 0.81 -17.95 -27.08
N GLN A 67 0.30 -18.53 -25.99
CA GLN A 67 -1.05 -19.11 -25.93
C GLN A 67 -1.79 -18.50 -24.73
N LEU A 68 -2.91 -17.83 -25.00
CA LEU A 68 -3.80 -17.23 -24.00
C LEU A 68 -5.05 -18.10 -23.80
N PRO A 69 -4.97 -19.30 -23.20
CA PRO A 69 -6.14 -20.15 -23.03
C PRO A 69 -7.23 -19.41 -22.23
N ILE A 70 -8.46 -19.46 -22.73
CA ILE A 70 -9.62 -18.88 -22.06
C ILE A 70 -9.86 -19.68 -20.78
N GLY A 71 -10.06 -18.99 -19.66
CA GLY A 71 -10.31 -19.63 -18.38
C GLY A 71 -9.77 -18.84 -17.19
N GLU A 72 -9.98 -19.42 -16.01
CA GLU A 72 -9.44 -18.92 -14.76
C GLU A 72 -8.19 -19.71 -14.37
N THR A 73 -7.12 -19.01 -14.04
CA THR A 73 -5.93 -19.62 -13.44
C THR A 73 -5.64 -18.87 -12.16
N GLY A 74 -5.45 -19.58 -11.06
CA GLY A 74 -5.13 -18.95 -9.78
C GLY A 74 -3.94 -19.62 -9.13
N GLY A 75 -3.33 -18.92 -8.19
CA GLY A 75 -2.24 -19.45 -7.38
C GLY A 75 -1.91 -18.53 -6.22
N GLU A 76 -1.01 -19.00 -5.36
CA GLU A 76 -0.47 -18.18 -4.28
C GLU A 76 0.93 -17.70 -4.69
N PHE A 77 1.25 -16.45 -4.38
CA PHE A 77 2.61 -15.97 -4.42
C PHE A 77 3.34 -16.57 -3.21
N LEU A 78 4.04 -17.68 -3.43
CA LEU A 78 4.85 -18.29 -2.40
C LEU A 78 6.00 -17.34 -2.03
N ALA A 79 6.17 -17.10 -0.73
CA ALA A 79 7.44 -16.60 -0.22
C ALA A 79 8.49 -17.66 -0.54
N THR A 80 9.60 -17.22 -1.12
CA THR A 80 10.71 -18.04 -1.60
C THR A 80 10.99 -19.20 -0.62
N PRO A 81 11.00 -20.47 -1.07
CA PRO A 81 11.24 -21.59 -0.17
C PRO A 81 12.62 -21.47 0.51
N PHE A 82 12.67 -21.84 1.79
CA PHE A 82 13.90 -21.93 2.58
C PHE A 82 14.97 -22.72 1.79
N GLY A 83 16.08 -22.06 1.43
CA GLY A 83 17.22 -22.68 0.74
C GLY A 83 17.66 -22.03 -0.58
N SER A 84 17.00 -20.97 -1.04
CA SER A 84 17.43 -20.19 -2.20
C SER A 84 18.21 -18.94 -1.77
N LEU A 85 19.32 -18.66 -2.47
CA LEU A 85 20.16 -17.50 -2.18
C LEU A 85 19.32 -16.21 -2.30
N PRO A 86 19.32 -15.33 -1.28
CA PRO A 86 18.61 -14.08 -1.35
C PRO A 86 19.31 -13.17 -2.36
N THR A 87 18.79 -13.09 -3.58
CA THR A 87 19.00 -11.88 -4.39
C THR A 87 18.24 -10.76 -3.67
N ALA A 88 18.87 -9.60 -3.52
CA ALA A 88 18.37 -8.50 -2.68
C ALA A 88 16.92 -8.06 -2.99
N ASP A 89 16.39 -8.39 -4.16
CA ASP A 89 15.03 -8.07 -4.60
C ASP A 89 13.95 -9.10 -4.19
N ILE A 90 14.33 -10.35 -3.89
CA ILE A 90 13.37 -11.45 -3.60
C ILE A 90 13.14 -11.70 -2.09
N THR A 91 13.94 -11.08 -1.22
CA THR A 91 13.85 -11.22 0.24
C THR A 91 12.59 -10.62 0.86
N ASN A 92 11.83 -9.83 0.10
CA ASN A 92 10.65 -9.13 0.58
C ASN A 92 9.42 -9.41 -0.30
N ARG A 93 9.28 -10.63 -0.86
CA ARG A 93 8.01 -11.05 -1.45
C ARG A 93 7.03 -11.31 -0.30
N PRO A 94 5.92 -10.55 -0.21
CA PRO A 94 5.03 -10.68 0.93
C PRO A 94 4.32 -12.04 0.92
N ALA A 95 4.48 -12.77 2.03
CA ALA A 95 3.94 -14.12 2.22
C ALA A 95 2.46 -14.04 2.58
N ASN A 96 1.54 -14.24 1.61
CA ASN A 96 0.06 -14.32 1.73
C ASN A 96 -0.69 -13.73 0.52
N TYR A 97 -0.01 -13.24 -0.51
CA TYR A 97 -0.67 -12.67 -1.68
C TYR A 97 -1.19 -13.80 -2.58
N ARG A 98 -2.46 -13.73 -2.95
CA ARG A 98 -3.11 -14.66 -3.88
C ARG A 98 -3.34 -13.95 -5.20
N TRP A 99 -3.14 -14.63 -6.31
CA TRP A 99 -3.48 -14.09 -7.62
C TRP A 99 -4.54 -14.94 -8.30
N LYS A 100 -5.41 -14.26 -9.04
CA LYS A 100 -6.40 -14.86 -9.91
C LYS A 100 -6.32 -14.18 -11.27
N ARG A 101 -6.03 -14.95 -12.29
CA ARG A 101 -6.06 -14.56 -13.69
C ARG A 101 -7.37 -15.04 -14.30
N ILE A 102 -8.04 -14.16 -15.01
CA ILE A 102 -9.28 -14.44 -15.74
C ILE A 102 -9.06 -13.95 -17.17
N VAL A 103 -9.07 -14.88 -18.13
CA VAL A 103 -9.02 -14.54 -19.55
C VAL A 103 -10.41 -14.71 -20.13
N ALA A 104 -11.03 -13.61 -20.55
CA ALA A 104 -12.39 -13.57 -21.08
C ALA A 104 -12.39 -13.17 -22.57
N PRO A 105 -13.27 -13.78 -23.39
CA PRO A 105 -13.48 -13.32 -24.76
C PRO A 105 -14.17 -11.96 -24.77
N THR A 106 -13.82 -11.09 -25.71
CA THR A 106 -14.51 -9.82 -25.91
C THR A 106 -15.50 -9.91 -27.08
N GLN A 107 -16.28 -8.85 -27.30
CA GLN A 107 -17.17 -8.75 -28.48
C GLN A 107 -16.40 -8.74 -29.81
N LEU A 108 -15.08 -8.51 -29.77
CA LEU A 108 -14.20 -8.61 -30.92
C LEU A 108 -13.56 -10.00 -30.93
N PRO A 109 -13.78 -10.84 -31.96
CA PRO A 109 -13.27 -12.21 -32.00
C PRO A 109 -11.74 -12.32 -31.99
N THR A 110 -11.06 -11.24 -32.35
CA THR A 110 -9.59 -11.13 -32.38
C THR A 110 -9.01 -10.54 -31.08
N VAL A 111 -9.83 -10.13 -30.10
CA VAL A 111 -9.35 -9.48 -28.86
C VAL A 111 -9.80 -10.28 -27.63
N ARG A 112 -8.84 -10.54 -26.73
CA ARG A 112 -9.07 -11.16 -25.43
C ARG A 112 -8.83 -10.14 -24.32
N GLU A 113 -9.68 -10.15 -23.30
CA GLU A 113 -9.50 -9.37 -22.07
C GLU A 113 -8.80 -10.25 -21.04
N ILE A 114 -7.71 -9.76 -20.46
CA ILE A 114 -6.97 -10.42 -19.39
C ILE A 114 -7.18 -9.59 -18.13
N LYS A 115 -7.83 -10.17 -17.13
CA LYS A 115 -7.96 -9.58 -15.79
C LYS A 115 -7.04 -10.31 -14.82
N ILE A 116 -6.21 -9.56 -14.12
CA ILE A 116 -5.36 -10.04 -13.04
C ILE A 116 -5.85 -9.41 -11.75
N GLN A 117 -6.35 -10.25 -10.84
CA GLN A 117 -6.73 -9.88 -9.49
C GLN A 117 -5.65 -10.36 -8.54
N VAL A 118 -5.17 -9.48 -7.66
CA VAL A 118 -4.26 -9.82 -6.56
C VAL A 118 -4.97 -9.51 -5.25
N LEU A 119 -5.09 -10.50 -4.38
CA LEU A 119 -5.75 -10.42 -3.07
C LEU A 119 -4.72 -10.59 -1.95
N TRP A 120 -4.82 -9.79 -0.90
CA TRP A 120 -3.99 -9.93 0.30
C TRP A 120 -4.80 -9.64 1.57
N PRO A 121 -4.50 -10.33 2.68
CA PRO A 121 -5.21 -10.11 3.93
C PRO A 121 -4.72 -8.83 4.62
N ARG A 122 -5.66 -7.99 5.06
CA ARG A 122 -5.41 -6.78 5.85
C ARG A 122 -6.21 -6.86 7.15
N GLY A 123 -5.59 -7.42 8.19
CA GLY A 123 -6.23 -7.60 9.50
C GLY A 123 -7.39 -8.60 9.43
N LYS A 124 -8.64 -8.11 9.34
CA LYS A 124 -9.86 -8.94 9.24
C LYS A 124 -10.50 -8.94 7.86
N THR A 125 -10.03 -8.10 6.94
CA THR A 125 -10.59 -7.93 5.60
C THR A 125 -9.52 -8.21 4.56
N ASP A 126 -9.88 -8.89 3.48
CA ASP A 126 -8.99 -9.02 2.34
C ASP A 126 -9.15 -7.79 1.45
N GLU A 127 -8.04 -7.15 1.08
CA GLU A 127 -8.02 -6.13 0.02
C GLU A 127 -7.69 -6.81 -1.31
N MET A 128 -8.19 -6.22 -2.40
CA MET A 128 -7.97 -6.72 -3.76
C MET A 128 -7.62 -5.55 -4.68
N VAL A 129 -6.66 -5.79 -5.57
CA VAL A 129 -6.36 -4.93 -6.72
C VAL A 129 -6.63 -5.72 -7.99
N GLU A 130 -7.26 -5.08 -8.97
CA GLU A 130 -7.54 -5.65 -10.29
C GLU A 130 -6.87 -4.81 -11.37
N VAL A 131 -6.16 -5.46 -12.28
CA VAL A 131 -5.60 -4.84 -13.48
C VAL A 131 -6.12 -5.59 -14.69
N SER A 132 -6.65 -4.85 -15.68
CA SER A 132 -7.21 -5.41 -16.91
C SER A 132 -6.45 -4.89 -18.13
N THR A 133 -6.09 -5.79 -19.05
CA THR A 133 -5.46 -5.46 -20.35
C THR A 133 -6.21 -6.15 -21.50
N TYR A 134 -6.09 -5.60 -22.70
CA TYR A 134 -6.69 -6.12 -23.92
C TYR A 134 -5.59 -6.52 -24.90
N VAL A 135 -5.57 -7.80 -25.28
CA VAL A 135 -4.54 -8.33 -26.18
C VAL A 135 -5.18 -8.84 -27.46
N VAL A 136 -4.55 -8.53 -28.59
CA VAL A 136 -4.94 -9.04 -29.90
C VAL A 136 -4.43 -10.48 -30.04
N SER A 137 -5.34 -11.43 -30.12
CA SER A 137 -5.07 -12.82 -30.48
C SER A 137 -5.02 -12.89 -32.00
N ALA A 138 -3.83 -13.01 -32.59
CA ALA A 138 -3.68 -13.22 -34.03
C ALA A 138 -4.49 -14.46 -34.48
N PRO A 139 -5.03 -14.44 -35.72
CA PRO A 139 -5.85 -15.54 -36.27
C PRO A 139 -5.07 -16.84 -36.47
#